data_AF-A0A921IK67-F1
#
_entry.id   AF-A0A921IK67-F1
#
_cell.length_a   1.000
_cell.length_b   1.000
_cell.length_c   1.000
_cell.angle_alpha   90.00
_cell.angle_beta   90.00
_cell.angle_gamma   90.00
#
_symmetry.space_group_name_H-M   'P 1'
#
loop_
_entity.id
_entity.type
_entity.pdbx_description
1 polymer ?
#
loop_
_entity_poly.entity_id
_entity_poly.type
_entity_poly.pdbx_seq_one_letter_code
_entity_poly.pdbx_strand_id
1 'polypeptide(L)'
;MSIIRRFLPVLLAVTMLAGCSKKAKTPESTATPAPAATAAPTPEPTQTPESALAMATASINATKDAPQVKDPLTWNEAADALMEKLLAEFGGEGMTLDAEDGFPYLLAVNRAANTVTVYTTDENNQYTVPFMAMVCSGGSDTPTGYWKTPVNYEWRLLMGPSYGQYATRIYDAYLFHSVPYYSQHKDDVEYDEFNKLGTIASLGCIRLAVVDVKWIYDNCPIGTPVVIYDDENDPGPMGKPGTIYTDPSDESKRGWDPTDPDPANPWDDAYETGTAIRSQAAWDQWDAEHENWLESLTPTDLQGWSTDSSIVGTRG
;
A
#
# COMPACT_ATOMS: atom_id res chain seq x y z
N MET A 1 16.22 17.95 -54.02
CA MET A 1 15.38 17.60 -52.85
C MET A 1 15.75 18.57 -51.73
N SER A 2 15.27 19.80 -51.82
CA SER A 2 14.20 20.42 -51.00
C SER A 2 14.63 20.78 -49.57
N ILE A 3 15.10 22.01 -49.45
CA ILE A 3 15.14 22.85 -48.25
C ILE A 3 13.72 23.38 -48.00
N ILE A 4 13.38 23.75 -46.76
CA ILE A 4 12.57 24.93 -46.34
C ILE A 4 11.55 24.62 -45.23
N ARG A 5 11.95 25.02 -44.01
CA ARG A 5 11.22 25.76 -42.96
C ARG A 5 9.68 25.76 -43.00
N ARG A 6 9.06 25.17 -41.98
CA ARG A 6 7.67 25.46 -41.57
C ARG A 6 7.67 26.52 -40.45
N PHE A 7 7.22 27.72 -40.79
CA PHE A 7 6.71 28.71 -39.84
C PHE A 7 5.18 28.56 -39.80
N LEU A 8 4.57 28.47 -38.62
CA LEU A 8 3.12 28.55 -38.44
C LEU A 8 2.82 29.71 -37.46
N PRO A 9 1.94 30.67 -37.81
CA PRO A 9 1.64 31.81 -36.96
C PRO A 9 0.46 31.57 -36.02
N VAL A 10 0.54 32.25 -34.88
CA VAL A 10 -0.51 32.50 -33.88
C VAL A 10 -1.70 33.23 -34.54
N LEU A 11 -2.92 32.78 -34.26
CA LEU A 11 -4.12 33.60 -34.45
C LEU A 11 -5.09 33.40 -33.27
N LEU A 12 -5.26 34.48 -32.51
CA LEU A 12 -6.23 34.68 -31.43
C LEU A 12 -7.41 35.46 -32.02
N ALA A 13 -8.65 35.01 -31.84
CA ALA A 13 -9.84 35.84 -32.09
C ALA A 13 -11.02 35.43 -31.20
N VAL A 14 -11.63 36.46 -30.63
CA VAL A 14 -12.63 36.54 -29.55
C VAL A 14 -14.06 36.51 -30.11
N THR A 15 -15.06 36.31 -29.22
CA THR A 15 -16.47 36.85 -29.17
C THR A 15 -17.52 35.72 -29.09
N MET A 16 -18.27 35.52 -27.98
CA MET A 16 -19.28 36.31 -27.24
C MET A 16 -20.72 35.84 -27.55
N LEU A 17 -21.45 35.61 -26.45
CA LEU A 17 -22.86 35.95 -26.16
C LEU A 17 -24.03 34.95 -26.34
N ALA A 18 -24.88 35.05 -25.30
CA ALA A 18 -26.33 34.77 -25.19
C ALA A 18 -26.75 33.30 -24.98
N GLY A 19 -27.64 32.96 -24.03
CA GLY A 19 -28.44 33.73 -23.10
C GLY A 19 -29.64 32.91 -22.59
N CYS A 20 -30.32 33.44 -21.57
CA CYS A 20 -31.70 33.17 -21.14
C CYS A 20 -31.98 32.09 -20.09
N SER A 21 -32.20 32.61 -18.87
CA SER A 21 -33.04 32.15 -17.77
C SER A 21 -34.40 31.54 -18.15
N LYS A 22 -34.93 30.63 -17.30
CA LYS A 22 -36.15 30.88 -16.49
C LYS A 22 -36.58 29.67 -15.61
N LYS A 23 -36.66 29.98 -14.32
CA LYS A 23 -37.73 29.75 -13.32
C LYS A 23 -38.24 28.33 -12.99
N ALA A 24 -38.15 28.11 -11.67
CA ALA A 24 -38.85 27.17 -10.82
C ALA A 24 -40.36 27.02 -11.04
N LYS A 25 -40.87 25.84 -10.69
CA LYS A 25 -42.29 25.57 -10.47
C LYS A 25 -42.44 24.48 -9.38
N THR A 26 -42.98 24.87 -8.24
CA THR A 26 -43.66 23.95 -7.30
C THR A 26 -45.10 23.78 -7.78
N PRO A 27 -45.72 22.60 -7.61
CA PRO A 27 -46.92 22.60 -6.77
C PRO A 27 -47.14 21.32 -5.93
N GLU A 28 -47.68 21.57 -4.74
CA GLU A 28 -48.74 20.87 -3.98
C GLU A 28 -48.79 19.35 -3.73
N SER A 29 -49.08 19.10 -2.45
CA SER A 29 -49.42 17.90 -1.69
C SER A 29 -50.56 17.04 -2.26
N THR A 30 -50.45 15.71 -2.10
CA THR A 30 -51.58 14.88 -1.63
C THR A 30 -51.15 13.50 -1.11
N ALA A 31 -51.77 13.12 0.01
CA ALA A 31 -52.08 11.79 0.54
C ALA A 31 -50.97 10.89 1.16
N THR A 32 -51.09 10.75 2.47
CA THR A 32 -50.47 9.78 3.40
C THR A 32 -50.83 8.31 3.10
N PRO A 33 -49.86 7.39 3.19
CA PRO A 33 -50.08 6.02 3.66
C PRO A 33 -49.60 5.83 5.11
N ALA A 34 -50.32 5.01 5.87
CA ALA A 34 -50.03 4.61 7.25
C ALA A 34 -48.73 3.78 7.38
N PRO A 35 -48.15 3.64 8.58
CA PRO A 35 -46.71 3.45 8.77
C PRO A 35 -46.23 2.03 8.45
N ALA A 36 -45.22 1.93 7.59
CA ALA A 36 -44.36 0.75 7.53
C ALA A 36 -43.45 0.75 8.76
N ALA A 37 -43.29 -0.42 9.38
CA ALA A 37 -42.47 -0.60 10.57
C ALA A 37 -41.05 -0.08 10.37
N THR A 38 -40.67 0.91 11.17
CA THR A 38 -39.29 1.38 11.31
C THR A 38 -38.43 0.21 11.77
N ALA A 39 -37.54 -0.28 10.90
CA ALA A 39 -36.41 -1.07 11.36
C ALA A 39 -35.63 -0.22 12.36
N ALA A 40 -35.46 -0.71 13.57
CA ALA A 40 -34.60 -0.06 14.55
C ALA A 40 -33.19 0.06 13.93
N PRO A 41 -32.55 1.24 13.95
CA PRO A 41 -31.18 1.35 13.48
C PRO A 41 -30.31 0.46 14.37
N THR A 42 -29.59 -0.48 13.75
CA THR A 42 -28.44 -1.13 14.36
C THR A 42 -27.47 -0.03 14.80
N PRO A 43 -27.00 0.00 16.07
CA PRO A 43 -26.11 1.05 16.51
C PRO A 43 -24.80 0.95 15.71
N GLU A 44 -24.54 1.97 14.92
CA GLU A 44 -23.25 2.22 14.29
C GLU A 44 -22.18 2.31 15.40
N PRO A 45 -21.02 1.63 15.26
CA PRO A 45 -19.99 1.68 16.28
C PRO A 45 -19.55 3.13 16.50
N THR A 46 -19.68 3.58 17.75
CA THR A 46 -19.29 4.94 18.14
C THR A 46 -17.77 5.04 18.14
N GLN A 47 -17.22 5.76 17.18
CA GLN A 47 -15.79 6.09 17.14
C GLN A 47 -15.39 6.81 18.42
N THR A 48 -14.36 6.30 19.09
CA THR A 48 -13.82 6.89 20.31
C THR A 48 -12.94 8.11 19.99
N PRO A 49 -12.74 9.05 20.94
CA PRO A 49 -11.83 10.19 20.74
C PRO A 49 -10.38 9.77 20.43
N GLU A 50 -9.99 8.56 20.85
CA GLU A 50 -8.66 7.97 20.65
C GLU A 50 -8.51 7.41 19.23
N SER A 51 -9.51 6.68 18.72
CA SER A 51 -9.54 6.25 17.31
C SER A 51 -9.60 7.43 16.33
N ALA A 52 -10.33 8.48 16.67
CA ALA A 52 -10.35 9.72 15.88
C ALA A 52 -8.97 10.44 15.90
N LEU A 53 -8.22 10.34 16.99
CA LEU A 53 -6.87 10.88 17.09
C LEU A 53 -5.85 10.02 16.33
N ALA A 54 -5.97 8.69 16.37
CA ALA A 54 -5.13 7.76 15.60
C ALA A 54 -5.34 7.90 14.08
N MET A 55 -6.60 8.00 13.62
CA MET A 55 -6.91 8.36 12.23
C MET A 55 -6.38 9.76 11.85
N ALA A 56 -6.34 10.70 12.79
CA ALA A 56 -5.71 11.99 12.59
C ALA A 56 -4.18 11.87 12.51
N THR A 57 -3.52 11.01 13.29
CA THR A 57 -2.07 10.77 13.21
C THR A 57 -1.64 10.08 11.92
N ALA A 58 -2.45 9.15 11.40
CA ALA A 58 -2.29 8.58 10.05
C ALA A 58 -2.20 9.68 8.98
N SER A 59 -2.96 10.77 9.16
CA SER A 59 -2.95 11.93 8.27
C SER A 59 -1.77 12.89 8.48
N ILE A 60 -1.05 12.80 9.60
CA ILE A 60 0.10 13.68 9.94
C ILE A 60 1.41 13.13 9.34
N ASN A 61 1.57 11.81 9.27
CA ASN A 61 2.77 11.15 8.73
C ASN A 61 2.76 11.00 7.20
N ALA A 62 1.62 11.21 6.54
CA ALA A 62 1.54 11.25 5.09
C ALA A 62 1.99 12.63 4.56
N THR A 63 2.82 12.66 3.51
CA THR A 63 3.07 13.87 2.72
C THR A 63 1.78 14.36 2.06
N LYS A 64 1.05 15.23 2.79
CA LYS A 64 0.11 16.35 2.50
C LYS A 64 -0.75 16.42 1.21
N ASP A 65 -0.60 15.53 0.25
CA ASP A 65 -1.35 15.53 -1.03
C ASP A 65 -2.25 14.28 -1.21
N ALA A 66 -2.20 13.33 -0.28
CA ALA A 66 -3.04 12.12 -0.34
C ALA A 66 -4.47 12.40 0.15
N PRO A 67 -5.53 12.18 -0.66
CA PRO A 67 -6.91 12.37 -0.24
C PRO A 67 -7.26 11.41 0.90
N GLN A 68 -7.55 11.97 2.06
CA GLN A 68 -8.08 11.24 3.21
C GLN A 68 -9.55 10.94 2.94
N VAL A 69 -9.86 9.79 2.35
CA VAL A 69 -11.25 9.32 2.29
C VAL A 69 -11.64 8.90 3.70
N LYS A 70 -12.49 9.69 4.36
CA LYS A 70 -12.81 9.54 5.81
C LYS A 70 -14.02 8.65 6.10
N ASP A 71 -14.71 8.21 5.05
CA ASP A 71 -15.91 7.38 5.17
C ASP A 71 -15.59 5.94 4.74
N PRO A 72 -15.47 4.99 5.69
CA PRO A 72 -15.22 3.59 5.38
C PRO A 72 -16.24 2.97 4.42
N LEU A 73 -17.48 3.49 4.35
CA LEU A 73 -18.47 3.00 3.39
C LEU A 73 -18.02 3.24 1.94
N THR A 74 -17.39 4.38 1.68
CA THR A 74 -16.85 4.70 0.36
C THR A 74 -15.65 3.83 -0.01
N TRP A 75 -14.90 3.33 0.98
CA TRP A 75 -13.85 2.33 0.74
C TRP A 75 -14.45 0.99 0.34
N ASN A 76 -15.49 0.53 1.04
CA ASN A 76 -16.11 -0.76 0.75
C ASN A 76 -16.77 -0.77 -0.64
N GLU A 77 -17.52 0.27 -1.01
CA GLU A 77 -18.13 0.36 -2.35
C GLU A 77 -17.07 0.39 -3.48
N ALA A 78 -15.98 1.13 -3.28
CA ALA A 78 -14.87 1.16 -4.23
C ALA A 78 -14.11 -0.18 -4.28
N ALA A 79 -13.98 -0.83 -3.13
CA ALA A 79 -13.37 -2.15 -3.01
C ALA A 79 -14.17 -3.21 -3.75
N ASP A 80 -15.50 -3.26 -3.56
CA ASP A 80 -16.39 -4.17 -4.26
C ASP A 80 -16.25 -4.02 -5.78
N ALA A 81 -16.29 -2.76 -6.26
CA ALA A 81 -16.16 -2.48 -7.69
C ALA A 81 -14.79 -2.90 -8.26
N LEU A 82 -13.70 -2.66 -7.50
CA LEU A 82 -12.37 -3.08 -7.91
C LEU A 82 -12.24 -4.61 -7.88
N MET A 83 -12.71 -5.28 -6.84
CA MET A 83 -12.61 -6.74 -6.71
C MET A 83 -13.48 -7.46 -7.74
N GLU A 84 -14.63 -6.92 -8.12
CA GLU A 84 -15.43 -7.42 -9.25
C GLU A 84 -14.65 -7.30 -10.58
N LYS A 85 -14.01 -6.15 -10.83
CA LYS A 85 -13.16 -5.94 -12.02
C LYS A 85 -12.00 -6.92 -12.05
N LEU A 86 -11.28 -7.09 -10.93
CA LEU A 86 -10.14 -8.01 -10.85
C LEU A 86 -10.58 -9.46 -10.99
N LEU A 87 -11.72 -9.85 -10.41
CA LEU A 87 -12.28 -11.19 -10.61
C LEU A 87 -12.67 -11.44 -12.07
N ALA A 88 -13.23 -10.45 -12.75
CA ALA A 88 -13.54 -10.55 -14.17
C ALA A 88 -12.28 -10.69 -15.04
N GLU A 89 -11.17 -10.06 -14.65
CA GLU A 89 -9.89 -10.11 -15.36
C GLU A 89 -9.11 -11.41 -15.08
N PHE A 90 -8.94 -11.76 -13.80
CA PHE A 90 -8.05 -12.85 -13.35
C PHE A 90 -8.79 -14.11 -12.88
N GLY A 91 -10.12 -14.14 -12.88
CA GLY A 91 -10.89 -15.33 -12.49
C GLY A 91 -10.62 -16.55 -13.36
N GLY A 92 -10.27 -16.32 -14.64
CA GLY A 92 -9.80 -17.38 -15.54
C GLY A 92 -8.42 -17.97 -15.18
N GLU A 93 -7.63 -17.24 -14.39
CA GLU A 93 -6.32 -17.65 -13.87
C GLU A 93 -6.40 -18.26 -12.47
N GLY A 94 -7.62 -18.44 -11.95
CA GLY A 94 -7.87 -19.05 -10.65
C GLY A 94 -8.04 -18.06 -9.49
N MET A 95 -8.12 -16.75 -9.77
CA MET A 95 -8.51 -15.78 -8.76
C MET A 95 -9.90 -16.10 -8.22
N THR A 96 -10.03 -16.05 -6.89
CA THR A 96 -11.30 -16.13 -6.16
C THR A 96 -11.33 -15.05 -5.09
N LEU A 97 -12.53 -14.60 -4.74
CA LEU A 97 -12.75 -13.71 -3.61
C LEU A 97 -13.03 -14.50 -2.33
N ASP A 98 -13.47 -15.75 -2.44
CA ASP A 98 -13.78 -16.59 -1.28
C ASP A 98 -12.49 -16.91 -0.50
N ALA A 99 -12.47 -16.57 0.78
CA ALA A 99 -11.33 -16.83 1.64
C ALA A 99 -11.20 -18.31 1.99
N GLU A 100 -9.96 -18.77 2.03
CA GLU A 100 -9.60 -20.11 2.51
C GLU A 100 -9.27 -20.06 4.01
N ASP A 101 -9.65 -21.11 4.74
CA ASP A 101 -9.35 -21.24 6.17
C ASP A 101 -7.85 -21.04 6.45
N GLY A 102 -7.53 -20.14 7.38
CA GLY A 102 -6.15 -19.82 7.74
C GLY A 102 -5.48 -18.76 6.88
N PHE A 103 -6.18 -18.20 5.89
CA PHE A 103 -5.69 -17.08 5.08
C PHE A 103 -6.57 -15.84 5.30
N PRO A 104 -6.28 -15.02 6.33
CA PRO A 104 -7.14 -13.90 6.68
C PRO A 104 -7.11 -12.74 5.68
N TYR A 105 -6.10 -12.69 4.80
CA TYR A 105 -5.87 -11.55 3.92
C TYR A 105 -5.62 -11.93 2.47
N LEU A 106 -5.97 -11.00 1.58
CA LEU A 106 -5.55 -10.94 0.17
C LEU A 106 -4.76 -9.64 -0.07
N LEU A 107 -3.66 -9.73 -0.80
CA LEU A 107 -2.82 -8.58 -1.16
C LEU A 107 -3.06 -8.17 -2.62
N ALA A 108 -3.59 -6.98 -2.84
CA ALA A 108 -3.75 -6.40 -4.18
C ALA A 108 -2.65 -5.37 -4.43
N VAL A 109 -1.83 -5.60 -5.44
CA VAL A 109 -0.70 -4.73 -5.82
C VAL A 109 -1.07 -3.96 -7.08
N ASN A 110 -1.30 -2.66 -6.93
CA ASN A 110 -1.38 -1.75 -8.06
C ASN A 110 0.03 -1.26 -8.39
N ARG A 111 0.65 -1.87 -9.40
CA ARG A 111 2.01 -1.54 -9.81
C ARG A 111 2.10 -0.18 -10.47
N ALA A 112 1.10 0.21 -11.26
CA ALA A 112 1.07 1.52 -11.93
C ALA A 112 0.93 2.68 -10.94
N ALA A 113 0.11 2.52 -9.90
CA ALA A 113 -0.09 3.56 -8.89
C ALA A 113 0.89 3.49 -7.70
N ASN A 114 1.63 2.38 -7.55
CA ASN A 114 2.56 2.11 -6.44
C ASN A 114 1.86 2.01 -5.07
N THR A 115 0.83 1.17 -5.01
CA THR A 115 0.06 0.89 -3.79
C THR A 115 -0.08 -0.63 -3.61
N VAL A 116 0.06 -1.09 -2.37
CA VAL A 116 -0.42 -2.41 -1.94
C VAL A 116 -1.65 -2.19 -1.06
N THR A 117 -2.78 -2.77 -1.42
CA THR A 117 -3.99 -2.77 -0.59
C THR A 117 -4.20 -4.17 -0.03
N VAL A 118 -4.34 -4.24 1.29
CA VAL A 118 -4.65 -5.46 2.03
C VAL A 118 -6.16 -5.54 2.19
N TYR A 119 -6.74 -6.68 1.82
CA TYR A 119 -8.17 -6.97 1.99
C TYR A 119 -8.37 -8.04 3.04
N THR A 120 -9.34 -7.84 3.92
CA THR A 120 -9.88 -8.85 4.83
C THR A 120 -11.28 -9.27 4.37
N THR A 121 -11.87 -10.24 5.06
CA THR A 121 -13.15 -10.83 4.69
C THR A 121 -14.35 -10.01 5.14
N ASP A 122 -15.39 -9.98 4.32
CA ASP A 122 -16.74 -9.54 4.70
C ASP A 122 -17.52 -10.64 5.46
N GLU A 123 -18.81 -10.37 5.70
CA GLU A 123 -19.74 -11.31 6.36
C GLU A 123 -20.00 -12.59 5.55
N ASN A 124 -19.70 -12.57 4.24
CA ASN A 124 -19.83 -13.73 3.34
C ASN A 124 -18.52 -14.50 3.19
N ASN A 125 -17.48 -14.15 3.98
CA ASN A 125 -16.14 -14.72 3.89
C ASN A 125 -15.44 -14.44 2.56
N GLN A 126 -15.68 -13.26 1.97
CA GLN A 126 -15.05 -12.82 0.73
C GLN A 126 -14.09 -11.65 0.96
N TYR A 127 -12.93 -11.63 0.30
CA TYR A 127 -11.92 -10.57 0.44
C TYR A 127 -12.36 -9.25 -0.22
N THR A 128 -13.33 -8.56 0.35
CA THR A 128 -13.91 -7.32 -0.19
C THR A 128 -13.77 -6.13 0.75
N VAL A 129 -13.29 -6.34 1.99
CA VAL A 129 -13.14 -5.26 2.97
C VAL A 129 -11.70 -4.75 2.98
N PRO A 130 -11.41 -3.52 2.54
CA PRO A 130 -10.06 -2.98 2.58
C PRO A 130 -9.63 -2.74 4.04
N PHE A 131 -8.56 -3.41 4.43
CA PHE A 131 -8.01 -3.40 5.79
C PHE A 131 -7.00 -2.28 5.98
N MET A 132 -6.04 -2.16 5.04
CA MET A 132 -5.11 -1.04 4.96
C MET A 132 -4.49 -0.90 3.57
N ALA A 133 -3.91 0.25 3.29
CA ALA A 133 -3.10 0.51 2.10
C ALA A 133 -1.70 0.97 2.48
N MET A 134 -0.70 0.41 1.79
CA MET A 134 0.72 0.69 1.95
C MET A 134 1.28 1.31 0.68
N VAL A 135 2.17 2.29 0.81
CA VAL A 135 2.93 2.78 -0.34
C VAL A 135 3.99 1.74 -0.70
N CYS A 136 4.19 1.51 -1.99
CA CYS A 136 5.26 0.63 -2.45
C CYS A 136 6.07 1.28 -3.57
N SER A 137 7.07 0.56 -4.06
CA SER A 137 7.73 0.86 -5.33
C SER A 137 7.93 -0.43 -6.08
N GLY A 138 7.17 -0.57 -7.17
CA GLY A 138 7.31 -1.70 -8.10
C GLY A 138 8.20 -1.37 -9.30
N GLY A 139 8.27 -2.32 -10.22
CA GLY A 139 8.90 -2.19 -11.52
C GLY A 139 8.01 -2.80 -12.58
N SER A 140 8.03 -2.24 -13.81
CA SER A 140 7.21 -2.69 -14.95
C SER A 140 7.49 -4.12 -15.42
N ASP A 141 8.50 -4.77 -14.85
CA ASP A 141 8.90 -6.13 -15.20
C ASP A 141 8.09 -7.21 -14.45
N THR A 142 7.44 -6.87 -13.33
CA THR A 142 6.59 -7.84 -12.60
C THR A 142 5.30 -8.09 -13.35
N PRO A 143 5.00 -9.31 -13.82
CA PRO A 143 3.76 -9.57 -14.55
C PRO A 143 2.52 -9.21 -13.71
N THR A 144 1.44 -8.82 -14.38
CA THR A 144 0.11 -8.82 -13.79
C THR A 144 -0.42 -10.26 -13.72
N GLY A 145 -1.29 -10.55 -12.76
CA GLY A 145 -1.81 -11.91 -12.54
C GLY A 145 -2.17 -12.19 -11.10
N TYR A 146 -2.46 -13.46 -10.82
CA TYR A 146 -2.85 -13.95 -9.50
C TYR A 146 -1.96 -15.11 -9.03
N TRP A 147 -1.47 -15.03 -7.78
CA TRP A 147 -0.55 -16.00 -7.19
C TRP A 147 -0.85 -16.26 -5.71
N LYS A 148 -0.15 -17.23 -5.14
CA LYS A 148 -0.09 -17.49 -3.69
C LYS A 148 1.37 -17.48 -3.24
N THR A 149 1.65 -16.84 -2.11
CA THR A 149 3.02 -16.69 -1.59
C THR A 149 3.62 -18.06 -1.22
N PRO A 150 4.78 -18.49 -1.75
CA PRO A 150 5.29 -19.83 -1.51
C PRO A 150 6.35 -19.94 -0.41
N VAL A 151 7.03 -18.83 -0.06
CA VAL A 151 8.15 -18.83 0.90
C VAL A 151 8.50 -17.42 1.38
N ASN A 152 9.00 -17.33 2.62
CA ASN A 152 9.49 -16.10 3.25
C ASN A 152 10.99 -16.23 3.60
N TYR A 153 11.67 -15.09 3.71
CA TYR A 153 13.06 -14.94 4.12
C TYR A 153 13.20 -13.72 5.02
N GLU A 154 13.86 -13.85 6.16
CA GLU A 154 14.18 -12.69 7.00
C GLU A 154 15.11 -11.71 6.26
N TRP A 155 16.11 -12.26 5.55
CA TRP A 155 16.96 -11.52 4.62
C TRP A 155 17.08 -12.25 3.29
N ARG A 156 17.04 -11.50 2.19
CA ARG A 156 17.20 -12.07 0.85
C ARG A 156 18.16 -11.25 0.01
N LEU A 157 19.15 -11.92 -0.61
CA LEU A 157 19.96 -11.34 -1.67
C LEU A 157 19.07 -11.02 -2.88
N LEU A 158 19.14 -9.78 -3.33
CA LEU A 158 18.33 -9.23 -4.42
C LEU A 158 19.12 -9.20 -5.74
N MET A 159 18.51 -8.67 -6.79
CA MET A 159 19.20 -8.41 -8.04
C MET A 159 20.11 -7.18 -7.92
N GLY A 160 21.42 -7.40 -8.08
CA GLY A 160 22.48 -6.48 -7.66
C GLY A 160 23.10 -6.98 -6.34
N PRO A 161 24.29 -6.51 -5.93
CA PRO A 161 24.81 -6.87 -4.62
C PRO A 161 24.09 -6.06 -3.52
N SER A 162 22.80 -6.34 -3.30
CA SER A 162 21.97 -5.71 -2.26
C SER A 162 21.02 -6.71 -1.60
N TYR A 163 20.45 -6.32 -0.46
CA TYR A 163 19.64 -7.20 0.40
C TYR A 163 18.29 -6.56 0.74
N GLY A 164 17.26 -7.38 0.91
CA GLY A 164 15.97 -6.94 1.45
C GLY A 164 15.67 -7.63 2.77
N GLN A 165 15.22 -6.86 3.75
CA GLN A 165 14.61 -7.36 4.99
C GLN A 165 13.19 -7.86 4.70
N TYR A 166 12.77 -8.89 5.43
CA TYR A 166 11.42 -9.47 5.42
C TYR A 166 10.90 -9.72 4.00
N ALA A 167 11.58 -10.58 3.26
CA ALA A 167 11.22 -10.87 1.88
C ALA A 167 10.20 -12.00 1.77
N THR A 168 9.08 -11.76 1.09
CA THR A 168 8.03 -12.74 0.80
C THR A 168 7.96 -12.95 -0.70
N ARG A 169 8.15 -14.18 -1.19
CA ARG A 169 8.08 -14.46 -2.63
C ARG A 169 6.64 -14.38 -3.12
N ILE A 170 6.43 -13.78 -4.29
CA ILE A 170 5.15 -13.74 -4.98
C ILE A 170 5.16 -14.78 -6.11
N TYR A 171 6.06 -14.59 -7.06
CA TYR A 171 6.21 -15.44 -8.25
C TYR A 171 7.65 -15.37 -8.77
N ASP A 172 8.25 -16.50 -9.12
CA ASP A 172 9.61 -16.60 -9.66
C ASP A 172 10.63 -15.75 -8.86
N ALA A 173 11.21 -14.71 -9.47
CA ALA A 173 12.17 -13.81 -8.83
C ALA A 173 11.53 -12.59 -8.12
N TYR A 174 10.21 -12.38 -8.23
CA TYR A 174 9.51 -11.22 -7.71
C TYR A 174 9.08 -11.43 -6.26
N LEU A 175 9.42 -10.46 -5.41
CA LEU A 175 9.26 -10.50 -3.96
C LEU A 175 8.55 -9.22 -3.48
N PHE A 176 7.78 -9.33 -2.40
CA PHE A 176 7.69 -8.22 -1.45
C PHE A 176 8.98 -8.20 -0.63
N HIS A 177 9.59 -7.04 -0.42
CA HIS A 177 10.72 -6.88 0.49
C HIS A 177 10.84 -5.41 0.93
N SER A 178 11.66 -5.13 1.95
CA SER A 178 11.98 -3.75 2.36
C SER A 178 12.63 -2.97 1.21
N VAL A 179 12.83 -1.66 1.36
CA VAL A 179 13.81 -0.95 0.50
C VAL A 179 15.18 -1.67 0.58
N PRO A 180 15.96 -1.74 -0.51
CA PRO A 180 17.26 -2.41 -0.51
C PRO A 180 18.26 -1.85 0.51
N TYR A 181 19.16 -2.73 0.95
CA TYR A 181 20.28 -2.44 1.84
C TYR A 181 21.60 -2.83 1.16
N TYR A 182 22.67 -2.08 1.42
CA TYR A 182 24.01 -2.41 0.92
C TYR A 182 24.60 -3.67 1.59
N SER A 183 24.16 -3.98 2.80
CA SER A 183 24.53 -5.19 3.55
C SER A 183 23.36 -5.74 4.38
N GLN A 184 23.55 -6.90 5.03
CA GLN A 184 22.54 -7.47 5.95
C GLN A 184 22.61 -6.81 7.34
N HIS A 185 22.75 -5.49 7.37
CA HIS A 185 22.77 -4.66 8.57
C HIS A 185 21.64 -3.63 8.48
N LYS A 186 20.87 -3.49 9.56
CA LYS A 186 19.67 -2.64 9.59
C LYS A 186 19.96 -1.13 9.51
N ASP A 187 21.20 -0.74 9.72
CA ASP A 187 21.71 0.64 9.63
C ASP A 187 22.42 0.93 8.30
N ASP A 188 22.20 0.10 7.27
CA ASP A 188 22.86 0.22 5.96
C ASP A 188 21.86 0.25 4.78
N VAL A 189 20.74 0.95 4.96
CA VAL A 189 19.70 1.12 3.93
C VAL A 189 20.22 1.95 2.76
N GLU A 190 19.79 1.62 1.55
CA GLU A 190 20.00 2.45 0.36
C GLU A 190 19.06 3.67 0.41
N TYR A 191 19.40 4.70 1.18
CA TYR A 191 18.51 5.86 1.42
C TYR A 191 18.06 6.60 0.15
N ASP A 192 18.87 6.59 -0.92
CA ASP A 192 18.48 7.14 -2.21
C ASP A 192 17.36 6.33 -2.87
N GLU A 193 17.32 5.01 -2.63
CA GLU A 193 16.20 4.14 -3.04
C GLU A 193 15.01 4.28 -2.08
N PHE A 194 15.24 4.52 -0.79
CA PHE A 194 14.17 4.78 0.19
C PHE A 194 13.36 6.02 -0.22
N ASN A 195 14.06 7.11 -0.56
CA ASN A 195 13.46 8.34 -1.03
C ASN A 195 12.72 8.23 -2.39
N LYS A 196 12.78 7.07 -3.05
CA LYS A 196 12.01 6.76 -4.27
C LYS A 196 10.73 5.98 -4.00
N LEU A 197 10.46 5.58 -2.76
CA LEU A 197 9.19 4.94 -2.40
C LEU A 197 8.00 5.73 -2.95
N GLY A 198 7.00 5.03 -3.47
CA GLY A 198 5.87 5.65 -4.15
C GLY A 198 6.13 6.01 -5.62
N THR A 199 7.30 5.71 -6.17
CA THR A 199 7.60 5.82 -7.61
C THR A 199 7.96 4.47 -8.22
N ILE A 200 7.92 4.36 -9.56
CA ILE A 200 8.41 3.16 -10.26
C ILE A 200 9.94 3.16 -10.17
N ALA A 201 10.49 2.36 -9.24
CA ALA A 201 11.88 2.42 -8.86
C ALA A 201 12.57 1.05 -8.74
N SER A 202 11.87 -0.05 -9.02
CA SER A 202 12.45 -1.39 -8.96
C SER A 202 12.58 -2.04 -10.33
N LEU A 203 13.36 -3.13 -10.39
CA LEU A 203 13.47 -4.02 -11.56
C LEU A 203 12.40 -5.13 -11.55
N GLY A 204 11.34 -4.96 -10.75
CA GLY A 204 10.23 -5.91 -10.62
C GLY A 204 9.70 -5.97 -9.19
N CYS A 205 10.53 -6.36 -8.22
CA CYS A 205 10.11 -6.58 -6.83
C CYS A 205 9.32 -5.40 -6.24
N ILE A 206 8.42 -5.69 -5.32
CA ILE A 206 7.58 -4.71 -4.63
C ILE A 206 8.31 -4.29 -3.36
N ARG A 207 8.88 -3.07 -3.37
CA ARG A 207 9.61 -2.50 -2.24
C ARG A 207 8.65 -1.76 -1.32
N LEU A 208 8.79 -1.94 -0.01
CA LEU A 208 8.03 -1.18 1.00
C LEU A 208 8.96 -0.70 2.12
N ALA A 209 8.46 0.18 2.98
CA ALA A 209 9.11 0.49 4.25
C ALA A 209 9.11 -0.76 5.17
N VAL A 210 10.04 -0.82 6.12
CA VAL A 210 10.19 -1.97 7.02
C VAL A 210 8.89 -2.28 7.77
N VAL A 211 8.18 -1.29 8.32
CA VAL A 211 6.91 -1.52 9.03
C VAL A 211 5.88 -2.25 8.17
N ASP A 212 5.75 -1.84 6.91
CA ASP A 212 4.74 -2.35 5.99
C ASP A 212 5.08 -3.77 5.53
N VAL A 213 6.32 -4.01 5.12
CA VAL A 213 6.73 -5.36 4.67
C VAL A 213 6.81 -6.34 5.84
N LYS A 214 7.23 -5.91 7.03
CA LYS A 214 7.26 -6.76 8.22
C LYS A 214 5.85 -7.15 8.62
N TRP A 215 4.87 -6.23 8.51
CA TRP A 215 3.47 -6.59 8.72
C TRP A 215 3.04 -7.70 7.77
N ILE A 216 3.37 -7.61 6.47
CA ILE A 216 3.08 -8.68 5.51
C ILE A 216 3.75 -9.99 5.94
N TYR A 217 5.03 -9.95 6.31
CA TYR A 217 5.80 -11.12 6.71
C TYR A 217 5.19 -11.85 7.92
N ASP A 218 4.73 -11.09 8.92
CA ASP A 218 4.19 -11.64 10.17
C ASP A 218 2.72 -12.05 10.05
N ASN A 219 1.90 -11.32 9.28
CA ASN A 219 0.45 -11.45 9.26
C ASN A 219 -0.11 -12.17 8.04
N CYS A 220 0.69 -12.40 7.00
CA CYS A 220 0.28 -13.12 5.78
C CYS A 220 0.97 -14.50 5.72
N PRO A 221 0.27 -15.59 6.10
CA PRO A 221 0.82 -16.93 6.03
C PRO A 221 1.25 -17.35 4.61
N ILE A 222 2.17 -18.30 4.52
CA ILE A 222 2.55 -18.91 3.23
C ILE A 222 1.31 -19.53 2.59
N GLY A 223 0.96 -19.04 1.40
CA GLY A 223 -0.27 -19.37 0.68
C GLY A 223 -1.21 -18.17 0.54
N THR A 224 -0.91 -17.04 1.18
CA THR A 224 -1.69 -15.80 1.05
C THR A 224 -1.86 -15.44 -0.43
N PRO A 225 -3.10 -15.19 -0.88
CA PRO A 225 -3.38 -14.79 -2.25
C PRO A 225 -2.87 -13.37 -2.54
N VAL A 226 -2.29 -13.20 -3.73
CA VAL A 226 -1.76 -11.94 -4.24
C VAL A 226 -2.27 -11.72 -5.65
N VAL A 227 -2.87 -10.57 -5.90
CA VAL A 227 -3.23 -10.11 -7.26
C VAL A 227 -2.38 -8.90 -7.63
N ILE A 228 -1.78 -8.89 -8.81
CA ILE A 228 -1.03 -7.75 -9.33
C ILE A 228 -1.72 -7.24 -10.57
N TYR A 229 -2.00 -5.94 -10.60
CA TYR A 229 -2.71 -5.26 -11.68
C TYR A 229 -2.14 -3.86 -11.91
N ASP A 230 -2.61 -3.20 -12.97
CA ASP A 230 -2.25 -1.83 -13.29
C ASP A 230 -3.51 -0.95 -13.40
N ASP A 231 -3.56 0.12 -12.61
CA ASP A 231 -4.46 1.24 -12.82
C ASP A 231 -3.78 2.54 -12.41
N GLU A 232 -3.32 3.35 -13.37
CA GLU A 232 -2.57 4.59 -13.10
C GLU A 232 -3.45 5.68 -12.45
N ASN A 233 -4.75 5.65 -12.71
CA ASN A 233 -5.66 6.72 -12.27
C ASN A 233 -6.37 6.41 -10.96
N ASP A 234 -6.37 5.13 -10.55
CA ASP A 234 -7.01 4.67 -9.33
C ASP A 234 -6.01 3.88 -8.46
N PRO A 235 -5.42 4.49 -7.42
CA PRO A 235 -4.49 3.82 -6.53
C PRO A 235 -5.11 2.73 -5.65
N GLY A 236 -6.42 2.52 -5.73
CA GLY A 236 -7.17 1.59 -4.89
C GLY A 236 -8.15 2.31 -3.96
N PRO A 237 -9.06 1.56 -3.30
CA PRO A 237 -10.20 2.11 -2.58
C PRO A 237 -9.83 3.07 -1.46
N MET A 238 -8.68 2.86 -0.82
CA MET A 238 -8.20 3.70 0.30
C MET A 238 -7.36 4.89 -0.15
N GLY A 239 -7.04 5.00 -1.44
CA GLY A 239 -6.09 5.98 -1.95
C GLY A 239 -4.63 5.52 -1.85
N LYS A 240 -3.72 6.39 -2.29
CA LYS A 240 -2.28 6.17 -2.18
C LYS A 240 -1.75 6.76 -0.88
N PRO A 241 -1.08 5.98 -0.02
CA PRO A 241 -0.42 6.51 1.18
C PRO A 241 0.70 7.50 0.86
N GLY A 242 1.08 8.31 1.84
CA GLY A 242 2.22 9.24 1.72
C GLY A 242 3.56 8.52 1.74
N THR A 243 4.65 9.29 1.70
CA THR A 243 6.03 8.76 1.78
C THR A 243 6.79 9.44 2.93
N ILE A 244 7.84 8.80 3.42
CA ILE A 244 8.79 9.40 4.37
C ILE A 244 10.03 9.83 3.58
N TYR A 245 10.59 10.99 3.93
CA TYR A 245 11.82 11.50 3.35
C TYR A 245 12.97 11.39 4.34
N THR A 246 14.06 10.79 3.90
CA THR A 246 15.33 10.67 4.62
C THR A 246 16.30 11.71 4.11
N ASP A 247 16.79 12.61 4.98
CA ASP A 247 17.81 13.60 4.60
C ASP A 247 19.16 12.91 4.30
N PRO A 248 19.66 12.92 3.05
CA PRO A 248 20.93 12.29 2.72
C PRO A 248 22.14 12.89 3.44
N SER A 249 22.01 14.07 4.06
CA SER A 249 23.09 14.71 4.83
C SER A 249 23.10 14.32 6.31
N ASP A 250 22.02 13.74 6.84
CA ASP A 250 21.95 13.28 8.24
C ASP A 250 22.59 11.89 8.37
N GLU A 251 23.92 11.86 8.47
CA GLU A 251 24.68 10.60 8.60
C GLU A 251 24.30 9.77 9.84
N SER A 252 23.65 10.38 10.84
CA SER A 252 23.20 9.68 12.03
C SER A 252 21.92 8.87 11.81
N LYS A 253 21.12 9.21 10.78
CA LYS A 253 19.81 8.59 10.53
C LYS A 253 19.67 7.95 9.16
N ARG A 254 20.40 8.44 8.15
CA ARG A 254 20.22 8.02 6.75
C ARG A 254 20.53 6.55 6.49
N GLY A 255 21.23 5.87 7.40
CA GLY A 255 21.46 4.42 7.30
C GLY A 255 20.25 3.58 7.70
N TRP A 256 19.27 4.15 8.39
CA TRP A 256 18.12 3.43 8.93
C TRP A 256 16.87 3.69 8.11
N ASP A 257 16.04 2.65 7.95
CA ASP A 257 14.63 2.84 7.61
C ASP A 257 13.95 3.50 8.83
N PRO A 258 13.29 4.67 8.66
CA PRO A 258 12.63 5.39 9.76
C PRO A 258 11.58 4.58 10.52
N THR A 259 11.10 3.49 9.91
CA THR A 259 10.03 2.65 10.42
C THR A 259 10.52 1.30 10.96
N ASP A 260 11.84 1.05 10.97
CA ASP A 260 12.40 -0.20 11.50
C ASP A 260 12.23 -0.24 13.04
N PRO A 261 11.60 -1.28 13.61
CA PRO A 261 11.36 -1.40 15.05
C PRO A 261 12.62 -1.64 15.90
N ASP A 262 13.80 -1.72 15.31
CA ASP A 262 15.02 -1.97 16.06
C ASP A 262 15.24 -0.91 17.17
N PRO A 263 15.45 -1.31 18.44
CA PRO A 263 15.69 -0.35 19.51
C PRO A 263 16.94 0.52 19.32
N ALA A 264 17.86 0.15 18.42
CA ALA A 264 19.01 0.98 18.06
C ALA A 264 18.70 2.02 16.96
N ASN A 265 17.50 1.99 16.39
CA ASN A 265 17.05 2.94 15.37
C ASN A 265 17.01 4.37 15.96
N PRO A 266 17.74 5.34 15.38
CA PRO A 266 17.83 6.70 15.89
C PRO A 266 16.68 7.62 15.44
N TRP A 267 15.72 7.11 14.68
CA TRP A 267 14.50 7.82 14.32
C TRP A 267 13.54 7.92 15.51
N ASP A 268 12.60 8.85 15.44
CA ASP A 268 11.61 9.10 16.50
C ASP A 268 10.44 8.12 16.40
N ASP A 269 9.86 7.72 17.52
CA ASP A 269 8.72 6.78 17.59
C ASP A 269 7.53 7.24 16.72
N ALA A 270 7.40 8.55 16.43
CA ALA A 270 6.40 9.07 15.51
C ALA A 270 6.45 8.46 14.10
N TYR A 271 7.57 7.87 13.68
CA TYR A 271 7.74 7.23 12.37
C TYR A 271 7.36 5.74 12.36
N GLU A 272 7.22 5.09 13.52
CA GLU A 272 7.03 3.63 13.63
C GLU A 272 5.79 3.13 12.89
N THR A 273 4.71 3.91 12.90
CA THR A 273 3.46 3.55 12.22
C THR A 273 3.53 3.67 10.70
N GLY A 274 4.62 4.25 10.17
CA GLY A 274 4.81 4.54 8.75
C GLY A 274 3.78 5.52 8.20
N THR A 275 3.39 5.31 6.94
CA THR A 275 2.41 6.15 6.24
C THR A 275 1.14 5.42 5.85
N ALA A 276 1.04 4.12 6.18
CA ALA A 276 -0.08 3.28 5.76
C ALA A 276 -1.42 3.87 6.21
N ILE A 277 -2.39 3.85 5.29
CA ILE A 277 -3.76 4.22 5.58
C ILE A 277 -4.43 2.98 6.16
N ARG A 278 -4.90 3.07 7.41
CA ARG A 278 -5.48 1.94 8.15
C ARG A 278 -6.97 2.14 8.40
N SER A 279 -7.75 1.08 8.22
CA SER A 279 -9.11 0.99 8.75
C SER A 279 -9.10 0.98 10.28
N GLN A 280 -10.27 1.12 10.90
CA GLN A 280 -10.36 1.03 12.36
C GLN A 280 -9.89 -0.35 12.86
N ALA A 281 -10.28 -1.43 12.19
CA ALA A 281 -9.85 -2.78 12.55
C ALA A 281 -8.32 -2.96 12.43
N ALA A 282 -7.68 -2.28 11.47
CA ALA A 282 -6.23 -2.30 11.34
C ALA A 282 -5.53 -1.47 12.43
N TRP A 283 -6.12 -0.38 12.89
CA TRP A 283 -5.64 0.33 14.08
C TRP A 283 -5.81 -0.49 15.35
N ASP A 284 -6.97 -1.12 15.54
CA ASP A 284 -7.22 -1.98 16.70
C ASP A 284 -6.24 -3.16 16.74
N GLN A 285 -5.89 -3.74 15.58
CA GLN A 285 -4.85 -4.77 15.49
C GLN A 285 -3.48 -4.20 15.86
N TRP A 286 -3.10 -3.06 15.28
CA TRP A 286 -1.83 -2.41 15.57
C TRP A 286 -1.67 -2.18 17.07
N ASP A 287 -2.65 -1.55 17.72
CA ASP A 287 -2.59 -1.23 19.16
C ASP A 287 -2.52 -2.49 20.03
N ALA A 288 -3.16 -3.59 19.60
CA ALA A 288 -3.15 -4.86 20.33
C ALA A 288 -1.83 -5.65 20.18
N GLU A 289 -1.15 -5.51 19.04
CA GLU A 289 0.01 -6.34 18.67
C GLU A 289 1.34 -5.57 18.66
N HIS A 290 1.32 -4.24 18.81
CA HIS A 290 2.48 -3.36 18.68
C HIS A 290 3.67 -3.78 19.57
N GLU A 291 3.42 -4.12 20.83
CA GLU A 291 4.49 -4.58 21.74
C GLU A 291 5.15 -5.88 21.23
N ASN A 292 4.36 -6.84 20.76
CA ASN A 292 4.90 -8.09 20.21
C ASN A 292 5.69 -7.84 18.91
N TRP A 293 5.26 -6.85 18.12
CA TRP A 293 5.94 -6.45 16.90
C TRP A 293 7.36 -5.92 17.20
N LEU A 294 7.54 -5.18 18.29
CA LEU A 294 8.85 -4.71 18.79
C LEU A 294 9.71 -5.86 19.34
N GLU A 295 9.12 -6.87 19.99
CA GLU A 295 9.85 -7.96 20.66
C GLU A 295 10.40 -9.04 19.70
N SER A 296 9.82 -9.20 18.52
CA SER A 296 10.19 -10.24 17.53
C SER A 296 11.60 -10.13 16.92
N LEU A 297 12.41 -9.17 17.40
CA LEU A 297 13.73 -8.82 16.89
C LEU A 297 14.82 -9.28 17.85
N THR A 298 15.24 -10.54 17.74
CA THR A 298 16.54 -10.91 18.32
C THR A 298 17.58 -11.05 17.20
N PRO A 299 18.58 -10.16 17.15
CA PRO A 299 19.74 -10.36 16.29
C PRO A 299 20.54 -11.51 16.89
N THR A 300 20.50 -12.70 16.30
CA THR A 300 21.52 -13.70 16.65
C THR A 300 22.09 -14.51 15.50
N ASP A 301 21.59 -14.39 14.27
CA ASP A 301 22.24 -15.04 13.11
C ASP A 301 22.78 -14.07 12.04
N LEU A 302 22.86 -12.76 12.31
CA LEU A 302 23.51 -11.78 11.42
C LEU A 302 25.05 -11.83 11.41
N GLN A 303 25.65 -12.92 11.91
CA GLN A 303 27.05 -13.29 11.64
C GLN A 303 27.18 -14.55 10.78
N GLY A 304 26.08 -15.09 10.26
CA GLY A 304 26.07 -16.23 9.34
C GLY A 304 26.18 -15.75 7.90
N TRP A 305 27.33 -15.97 7.27
CA TRP A 305 27.49 -15.90 5.83
C TRP A 305 26.29 -16.51 5.10
N SER A 306 25.68 -15.74 4.19
CA SER A 306 24.95 -16.36 3.09
C SER A 306 25.95 -17.26 2.34
N THR A 307 25.80 -18.57 2.49
CA THR A 307 26.62 -19.59 1.84
C THR A 307 26.32 -19.73 0.36
N ASP A 308 25.51 -18.85 -0.22
CA ASP A 308 25.23 -18.80 -1.66
C ASP A 308 26.29 -17.98 -2.45
N SER A 309 27.41 -17.66 -1.82
CA SER A 309 28.57 -17.01 -2.45
C SER A 309 29.51 -18.03 -3.10
N SER A 310 29.07 -18.64 -4.20
CA SER A 310 30.00 -19.28 -5.15
C SER A 310 30.84 -18.28 -5.96
N ILE A 311 30.82 -16.98 -5.60
CA ILE A 311 31.66 -15.96 -6.22
C ILE A 311 32.50 -15.27 -5.15
N VAL A 312 33.80 -15.53 -5.26
CA VAL A 312 34.91 -14.98 -4.48
C VAL A 312 35.02 -13.46 -4.71
N GLY A 313 35.09 -12.67 -3.64
CA GLY A 313 35.40 -11.24 -3.72
C GLY A 313 34.97 -10.44 -2.49
N THR A 314 35.48 -10.79 -1.32
CA THR A 314 35.22 -10.10 -0.06
C THR A 314 36.00 -8.80 0.09
N ARG A 315 35.28 -7.78 0.55
CA ARG A 315 35.66 -6.52 1.25
C ARG A 315 35.96 -5.28 0.41
N GLY A 316 35.18 -4.25 0.72
CA GLY A 316 35.37 -2.84 0.42
C GLY A 316 34.18 -2.08 0.95
#